data_AF-A0A6B2L2S3-F1
#
_entry.id   AF-A0A6B2L2S3-F1
#
_cell.length_a   1.000
_cell.length_b   1.000
_cell.length_c   1.000
_cell.angle_alpha   90.00
_cell.angle_beta   90.00
_cell.angle_gamma   90.00
#
_symmetry.space_group_name_H-M   'P 1'
#
loop_
_entity.id
_entity.type
_entity.pdbx_description
1 polymer ?
#
loop_
_entity_poly.entity_id
_entity_poly.type
_entity_poly.pdbx_seq_one_letter_code
_entity_poly.pdbx_strand_id
1 'polypeptide(L)'
;MNATGLMWENAPSLGALLVFAEHRYFGRSLPFPSGPLQHLRYLSAEQALADYAALLFHLSGALFPPDTPVVAVGGSYGGMLAAWLRLKYPGAVDGAIAASAPVLSFFGETPEYDPSGYYAVVTSDASPRCQEVMRSVWEMMESLSQTPQGLSTLSGAFQLCSPVESWGEVSSLLFPWISGASSFLAMGDYPYPSSYITNGGCLLPPWPMDAACAHLEAIPNGAKPEVVLQALREFAGTFYNCSKDLSCFDIKGSVNNQTLLDGLLWDYLWCAEITQPFAQNGRTDMFWPLPFNLSESEAACAQSWGVALRPEWATVEFGGRRALRQASNILFTNGQLDPWKAGGVRESLAPSVEAIVIEKAAHHLDLMFSNPLDPPSVLQARAAQLAHIKQWIEEKKQSEREGQGRALEGLGGPRLGRGLGQGRVEKSL
;
A
#
# COMPACT_ATOMS: atom_id res chain seq x y z
N MET A 1 4.99 -12.78 9.53
CA MET A 1 5.33 -11.60 10.36
C MET A 1 4.05 -10.94 10.82
N ASN A 2 3.99 -10.35 12.01
CA ASN A 2 2.82 -9.61 12.47
C ASN A 2 3.17 -8.14 12.68
N ALA A 3 2.55 -7.26 11.90
CA ALA A 3 2.77 -5.81 11.86
C ALA A 3 1.48 -5.03 12.15
N THR A 4 0.60 -5.61 12.98
CA THR A 4 -0.79 -5.13 13.19
C THR A 4 -1.03 -4.73 14.65
N GLY A 5 -0.03 -4.09 15.26
CA GLY A 5 -0.03 -3.64 16.65
C GLY A 5 -1.21 -2.75 17.01
N LEU A 6 -1.59 -1.81 16.13
CA LEU A 6 -2.77 -0.96 16.34
C LEU A 6 -4.02 -1.80 16.67
N MET A 7 -4.18 -2.96 16.02
CA MET A 7 -5.32 -3.85 16.23
C MET A 7 -5.17 -4.65 17.53
N TRP A 8 -4.04 -5.34 17.70
CA TRP A 8 -3.80 -6.22 18.86
C TRP A 8 -3.77 -5.48 20.19
N GLU A 9 -3.17 -4.29 20.24
CA GLU A 9 -3.01 -3.52 21.48
C GLU A 9 -4.31 -2.86 21.93
N ASN A 10 -5.20 -2.52 21.00
CA ASN A 10 -6.43 -1.79 21.30
C ASN A 10 -7.67 -2.68 21.43
N ALA A 11 -7.66 -3.88 20.81
CA ALA A 11 -8.80 -4.80 20.85
C ALA A 11 -9.34 -5.09 22.27
N PRO A 12 -8.50 -5.34 23.30
CA PRO A 12 -9.01 -5.57 24.66
C PRO A 12 -9.79 -4.40 25.23
N SER A 13 -9.32 -3.16 24.99
CA SER A 13 -9.99 -1.94 25.49
C SER A 13 -11.31 -1.66 24.79
N LEU A 14 -11.46 -2.14 23.55
CA LEU A 14 -12.67 -2.01 22.75
C LEU A 14 -13.64 -3.17 22.95
N GLY A 15 -13.21 -4.27 23.60
CA GLY A 15 -13.94 -5.53 23.61
C GLY A 15 -14.11 -6.11 22.20
N ALA A 16 -13.14 -5.85 21.31
CA ALA A 16 -13.25 -6.17 19.88
C ALA A 16 -12.81 -7.61 19.57
N LEU A 17 -13.54 -8.25 18.66
CA LEU A 17 -13.07 -9.43 17.94
C LEU A 17 -12.12 -9.01 16.82
N LEU A 18 -10.96 -9.66 16.71
CA LEU A 18 -10.04 -9.45 15.60
C LEU A 18 -10.24 -10.53 14.53
N VAL A 19 -10.47 -10.10 13.29
CA VAL A 19 -10.57 -10.96 12.11
C VAL A 19 -9.51 -10.51 11.11
N PHE A 20 -8.61 -11.41 10.74
CA PHE A 20 -7.63 -11.20 9.68
C PHE A 20 -8.03 -12.06 8.47
N ALA A 21 -8.61 -11.42 7.47
CA ALA A 21 -9.00 -12.08 6.22
C ALA A 21 -7.81 -12.07 5.25
N GLU A 22 -7.32 -13.25 4.87
CA GLU A 22 -6.25 -13.38 3.88
C GLU A 22 -6.80 -13.09 2.48
N HIS A 23 -6.06 -12.31 1.68
CA HIS A 23 -6.46 -11.97 0.33
C HIS A 23 -6.42 -13.21 -0.58
N ARG A 24 -7.42 -13.38 -1.45
CA ARG A 24 -7.40 -14.45 -2.45
C ARG A 24 -6.10 -14.45 -3.27
N TYR A 25 -5.62 -15.62 -3.63
CA TYR A 25 -4.33 -15.89 -4.30
C TYR A 25 -3.07 -15.68 -3.45
N PHE A 26 -3.14 -15.00 -2.31
CA PHE A 26 -2.00 -14.84 -1.42
C PHE A 26 -2.01 -15.89 -0.31
N GLY A 27 -0.82 -16.26 0.16
CA GLY A 27 -0.66 -17.21 1.26
C GLY A 27 -1.31 -18.56 0.96
N ARG A 28 -2.32 -18.93 1.76
CA ARG A 28 -3.02 -20.22 1.67
C ARG A 28 -4.39 -20.12 1.00
N SER A 29 -4.86 -18.92 0.72
CA SER A 29 -6.19 -18.62 0.18
C SER A 29 -6.20 -18.73 -1.34
N LEU A 30 -5.89 -19.92 -1.87
CA LEU A 30 -5.79 -20.20 -3.29
C LEU A 30 -7.10 -20.78 -3.84
N PRO A 31 -7.88 -20.05 -4.67
CA PRO A 31 -9.10 -20.59 -5.26
C PRO A 31 -8.82 -21.84 -6.13
N PHE A 32 -7.63 -21.89 -6.73
CA PHE A 32 -7.13 -23.01 -7.52
C PHE A 32 -5.77 -23.48 -6.95
N PRO A 33 -5.76 -24.42 -5.99
CA PRO A 33 -4.51 -24.86 -5.35
C PRO A 33 -3.51 -25.50 -6.33
N SER A 34 -4.01 -26.14 -7.38
CA SER A 34 -3.19 -26.69 -8.47
C SER A 34 -3.11 -25.66 -9.60
N GLY A 35 -2.01 -24.90 -9.66
CA GLY A 35 -1.76 -23.94 -10.73
C GLY A 35 -2.49 -22.60 -10.56
N PRO A 36 -2.35 -21.87 -9.43
CA PRO A 36 -3.02 -20.59 -9.22
C PRO A 36 -2.68 -19.55 -10.31
N LEU A 37 -1.44 -19.56 -10.81
CA LEU A 37 -0.98 -18.65 -11.87
C LEU A 37 -1.67 -18.88 -13.23
N GLN A 38 -2.34 -20.03 -13.44
CA GLN A 38 -3.09 -20.31 -14.67
C GLN A 38 -4.53 -19.77 -14.64
N HIS A 39 -4.98 -19.27 -13.48
CA HIS A 39 -6.37 -18.88 -13.25
C HIS A 39 -6.52 -17.44 -12.72
N LEU A 40 -5.55 -16.57 -13.00
CA LEU A 40 -5.47 -15.22 -12.45
C LEU A 40 -6.64 -14.29 -12.80
N ARG A 41 -7.53 -14.65 -13.74
CA ARG A 41 -8.75 -13.87 -14.04
C ARG A 41 -9.69 -13.63 -12.84
N TYR A 42 -9.52 -14.36 -11.74
CA TYR A 42 -10.29 -14.13 -10.50
C TYR A 42 -9.49 -13.38 -9.43
N LEU A 43 -8.24 -13.01 -9.71
CA LEU A 43 -7.42 -12.14 -8.87
C LEU A 43 -7.76 -10.69 -9.23
N SER A 44 -8.62 -10.09 -8.43
CA SER A 44 -9.09 -8.72 -8.60
C SER A 44 -9.43 -8.08 -7.26
N ALA A 45 -9.34 -6.75 -7.16
CA ALA A 45 -9.72 -6.01 -5.97
C ALA A 45 -11.21 -6.19 -5.66
N GLU A 46 -12.09 -6.14 -6.65
CA GLU A 46 -13.55 -6.24 -6.52
C GLU A 46 -13.96 -7.58 -5.92
N GLN A 47 -13.36 -8.66 -6.43
CA GLN A 47 -13.60 -9.98 -5.88
C GLN A 47 -13.06 -10.15 -4.46
N ALA A 48 -11.90 -9.55 -4.13
CA ALA A 48 -11.39 -9.58 -2.76
C ALA A 48 -12.31 -8.81 -1.81
N LEU A 49 -12.85 -7.65 -2.23
CA LEU A 49 -13.85 -6.93 -1.45
C LEU A 49 -15.14 -7.74 -1.26
N ALA A 50 -15.58 -8.46 -2.30
CA ALA A 50 -16.73 -9.35 -2.22
C ALA A 50 -16.48 -10.51 -1.25
N ASP A 51 -15.28 -11.09 -1.23
CA ASP A 51 -14.89 -12.13 -0.26
C ASP A 51 -14.98 -11.60 1.17
N TYR A 52 -14.48 -10.39 1.42
CA TYR A 52 -14.53 -9.79 2.76
C TYR A 52 -15.96 -9.49 3.21
N ALA A 53 -16.79 -8.94 2.32
CA ALA A 53 -18.20 -8.69 2.63
C ALA A 53 -18.96 -10.00 2.90
N ALA A 54 -18.73 -11.04 2.10
CA ALA A 54 -19.33 -12.36 2.29
C ALA A 54 -18.85 -13.03 3.58
N LEU A 55 -17.57 -12.91 3.91
CA LEU A 55 -17.01 -13.40 5.17
C LEU A 55 -17.66 -12.71 6.37
N LEU A 56 -17.75 -11.38 6.38
CA LEU A 56 -18.39 -10.64 7.46
C LEU A 56 -19.86 -11.04 7.62
N PHE A 57 -20.59 -11.22 6.52
CA PHE A 57 -21.96 -11.72 6.55
C PHE A 57 -22.04 -13.13 7.15
N HIS A 58 -21.10 -14.03 6.82
CA HIS A 58 -21.06 -15.39 7.36
C HIS A 58 -20.72 -15.44 8.86
N LEU A 59 -19.79 -14.59 9.31
CA LEU A 59 -19.40 -14.52 10.72
C LEU A 59 -20.46 -13.83 11.59
N SER A 60 -21.26 -12.95 10.99
CA SER A 60 -22.40 -12.30 11.62
C SER A 60 -23.47 -13.32 12.05
N GLY A 61 -23.90 -13.24 13.31
CA GLY A 61 -24.80 -14.19 13.96
C GLY A 61 -24.14 -15.51 14.40
N ALA A 62 -23.01 -15.90 13.78
CA ALA A 62 -22.26 -17.10 14.15
C ALA A 62 -21.20 -16.82 15.24
N LEU A 63 -20.42 -15.75 15.10
CA LEU A 63 -19.36 -15.37 16.03
C LEU A 63 -19.67 -14.09 16.82
N PHE A 64 -20.47 -13.18 16.25
CA PHE A 64 -20.84 -11.92 16.88
C PHE A 64 -22.26 -11.49 16.48
N PRO A 65 -22.99 -10.72 17.31
CA PRO A 65 -24.33 -10.23 16.98
C PRO A 65 -24.37 -9.44 15.66
N PRO A 66 -25.45 -9.54 14.84
CA PRO A 66 -25.52 -8.86 13.55
C PRO A 66 -25.36 -7.33 13.58
N ASP A 67 -25.66 -6.74 14.71
CA ASP A 67 -25.64 -5.32 15.03
C ASP A 67 -24.31 -4.87 15.66
N THR A 68 -23.30 -5.74 15.69
CA THR A 68 -21.93 -5.42 16.11
C THR A 68 -21.29 -4.44 15.12
N PRO A 69 -20.76 -3.29 15.57
CA PRO A 69 -20.04 -2.38 14.70
C PRO A 69 -18.74 -3.02 14.17
N VAL A 70 -18.46 -2.84 12.87
CA VAL A 70 -17.29 -3.41 12.21
C VAL A 70 -16.42 -2.29 11.64
N VAL A 71 -15.13 -2.29 11.94
CA VAL A 71 -14.17 -1.33 11.36
C VAL A 71 -13.13 -2.08 10.53
N ALA A 72 -12.98 -1.69 9.27
CA ALA A 72 -11.93 -2.21 8.40
C ALA A 72 -10.60 -1.52 8.70
N VAL A 73 -9.50 -2.27 8.75
CA VAL A 73 -8.15 -1.74 8.97
C VAL A 73 -7.21 -2.35 7.95
N GLY A 74 -6.40 -1.53 7.29
CA GLY A 74 -5.41 -2.03 6.34
C GLY A 74 -4.29 -1.03 6.08
N GLY A 75 -3.11 -1.58 5.74
CA GLY A 75 -1.93 -0.84 5.31
C GLY A 75 -1.67 -1.04 3.81
N SER A 76 -1.12 -0.04 3.12
CA SER A 76 -0.73 -0.16 1.70
C SER A 76 -1.95 -0.47 0.81
N TYR A 77 -1.83 -1.42 -0.13
CA TYR A 77 -2.98 -1.98 -0.84
C TYR A 77 -4.07 -2.54 0.08
N GLY A 78 -3.72 -3.10 1.24
CA GLY A 78 -4.72 -3.46 2.26
C GLY A 78 -5.50 -2.25 2.78
N GLY A 79 -4.86 -1.08 2.85
CA GLY A 79 -5.51 0.19 3.18
C GLY A 79 -6.40 0.71 2.04
N MET A 80 -6.00 0.50 0.79
CA MET A 80 -6.87 0.74 -0.37
C MET A 80 -8.13 -0.12 -0.28
N LEU A 81 -7.97 -1.42 -0.02
CA LEU A 81 -9.10 -2.33 0.19
C LEU A 81 -9.97 -1.92 1.38
N ALA A 82 -9.40 -1.48 2.51
CA ALA A 82 -10.18 -1.01 3.65
C ALA A 82 -11.06 0.21 3.28
N ALA A 83 -10.48 1.20 2.61
CA ALA A 83 -11.21 2.37 2.12
C ALA A 83 -12.29 1.99 1.10
N TRP A 84 -11.95 1.15 0.12
CA TRP A 84 -12.89 0.70 -0.92
C TRP A 84 -13.99 -0.21 -0.38
N LEU A 85 -13.71 -1.02 0.64
CA LEU A 85 -14.71 -1.83 1.34
C LEU A 85 -15.75 -0.92 2.02
N ARG A 86 -15.30 0.13 2.73
CA ARG A 86 -16.21 1.11 3.32
C ARG A 86 -17.01 1.87 2.27
N LEU A 87 -16.40 2.18 1.13
CA LEU A 87 -17.06 2.88 0.02
C LEU A 87 -18.15 2.01 -0.66
N LYS A 88 -17.84 0.75 -0.96
CA LYS A 88 -18.69 -0.14 -1.76
C LYS A 88 -19.67 -0.96 -0.93
N TYR A 89 -19.30 -1.29 0.29
CA TYR A 89 -20.08 -2.12 1.21
C TYR A 89 -20.29 -1.41 2.56
N PRO A 90 -20.89 -0.20 2.59
CA PRO A 90 -21.12 0.54 3.84
C PRO A 90 -22.10 -0.14 4.80
N GLY A 91 -22.81 -1.19 4.35
CA GLY A 91 -23.63 -2.05 5.20
C GLY A 91 -22.87 -3.21 5.87
N ALA A 92 -21.63 -3.49 5.43
CA ALA A 92 -20.78 -4.53 6.01
C ALA A 92 -19.74 -3.97 7.00
N VAL A 93 -19.30 -2.72 6.81
CA VAL A 93 -18.33 -2.04 7.69
C VAL A 93 -18.77 -0.62 7.97
N ASP A 94 -18.65 -0.17 9.23
CA ASP A 94 -19.11 1.14 9.73
C ASP A 94 -18.03 2.24 9.66
N GLY A 95 -16.77 1.84 9.49
CA GLY A 95 -15.66 2.76 9.25
C GLY A 95 -14.41 2.05 8.74
N ALA A 96 -13.41 2.83 8.32
CA ALA A 96 -12.15 2.30 7.82
C ALA A 96 -10.93 3.13 8.25
N ILE A 97 -9.88 2.44 8.71
CA ILE A 97 -8.54 2.98 8.86
C ILE A 97 -7.72 2.54 7.64
N ALA A 98 -7.39 3.50 6.78
CA ALA A 98 -6.64 3.29 5.54
C ALA A 98 -5.23 3.87 5.66
N ALA A 99 -4.31 3.07 6.19
CA ALA A 99 -2.96 3.52 6.46
C ALA A 99 -2.05 3.37 5.23
N SER A 100 -1.38 4.46 4.86
CA SER A 100 -0.48 4.56 3.71
C SER A 100 -1.09 4.00 2.42
N ALA A 101 -2.37 4.35 2.18
CA ALA A 101 -3.17 3.83 1.08
C ALA A 101 -3.12 4.78 -0.13
N PRO A 102 -2.43 4.42 -1.23
CA PRO A 102 -2.28 5.29 -2.40
C PRO A 102 -3.52 5.20 -3.31
N VAL A 103 -4.71 5.54 -2.77
CA VAL A 103 -5.99 5.44 -3.50
C VAL A 103 -6.14 6.46 -4.63
N LEU A 104 -5.23 7.42 -4.76
CA LEU A 104 -5.28 8.53 -5.73
C LEU A 104 -4.11 8.51 -6.73
N SER A 105 -3.36 7.41 -6.85
CA SER A 105 -2.26 7.26 -7.83
C SER A 105 -2.70 6.60 -9.14
N PHE A 106 -3.89 6.93 -9.63
CA PHE A 106 -4.48 6.31 -10.81
C PHE A 106 -4.80 7.34 -11.91
N PHE A 107 -4.93 6.86 -13.14
CA PHE A 107 -5.42 7.66 -14.26
C PHE A 107 -6.88 8.05 -14.05
N GLY A 108 -7.27 9.22 -14.57
CA GLY A 108 -8.64 9.73 -14.45
C GLY A 108 -8.93 10.49 -13.15
N GLU A 109 -7.94 10.64 -12.26
CA GLU A 109 -8.08 11.50 -11.07
C GLU A 109 -8.22 12.98 -11.43
N THR A 110 -8.88 13.73 -10.55
CA THR A 110 -8.97 15.20 -10.66
C THR A 110 -8.70 15.86 -9.30
N PRO A 111 -7.56 16.55 -9.12
CA PRO A 111 -6.47 16.74 -10.08
C PRO A 111 -5.77 15.43 -10.45
N GLU A 112 -5.15 15.42 -11.63
CA GLU A 112 -4.36 14.30 -12.14
C GLU A 112 -3.24 13.92 -11.16
N TYR A 113 -2.92 12.63 -11.13
CA TYR A 113 -1.78 12.12 -10.37
C TYR A 113 -0.46 12.49 -11.07
N ASP A 114 0.55 12.90 -10.32
CA ASP A 114 1.91 13.14 -10.81
C ASP A 114 2.75 11.85 -10.73
N PRO A 115 3.10 11.20 -11.86
CA PRO A 115 3.88 9.97 -11.87
C PRO A 115 5.29 10.11 -11.27
N SER A 116 5.83 11.32 -11.20
CA SER A 116 7.15 11.60 -10.59
C SER A 116 7.10 11.76 -9.07
N GLY A 117 5.90 11.87 -8.49
CA GLY A 117 5.73 12.13 -7.06
C GLY A 117 6.35 11.06 -6.16
N TYR A 118 6.27 9.79 -6.55
CA TYR A 118 6.83 8.68 -5.75
C TYR A 118 8.34 8.81 -5.56
N TYR A 119 9.09 8.92 -6.66
CA TYR A 119 10.56 9.00 -6.61
C TYR A 119 11.07 10.35 -6.09
N ALA A 120 10.28 11.43 -6.21
CA ALA A 120 10.58 12.68 -5.53
C ALA A 120 10.58 12.51 -4.00
N VAL A 121 9.65 11.72 -3.45
CA VAL A 121 9.62 11.43 -2.02
C VAL A 121 10.76 10.50 -1.60
N VAL A 122 11.05 9.44 -2.38
CA VAL A 122 12.25 8.59 -2.15
C VAL A 122 13.52 9.45 -2.10
N THR A 123 13.63 10.43 -3.00
CA THR A 123 14.77 11.35 -3.04
C THR A 123 14.82 12.26 -1.82
N SER A 124 13.66 12.74 -1.34
CA SER A 124 13.58 13.64 -0.19
C SER A 124 14.00 13.00 1.14
N ASP A 125 13.94 11.66 1.21
CA ASP A 125 14.36 10.87 2.36
C ASP A 125 15.89 10.72 2.44
N ALA A 126 16.56 10.72 1.28
CA ALA A 126 18.02 10.63 1.22
C ALA A 126 18.71 11.94 1.62
N SER A 127 19.88 11.84 2.24
CA SER A 127 20.69 13.01 2.62
C SER A 127 21.16 13.82 1.39
N PRO A 128 21.46 15.13 1.52
CA PRO A 128 21.87 15.96 0.39
C PRO A 128 23.10 15.41 -0.37
N ARG A 129 24.10 14.90 0.35
CA ARG A 129 25.29 14.32 -0.26
C ARG A 129 24.99 12.98 -0.93
N CYS A 130 24.13 12.15 -0.32
CA CYS A 130 23.65 10.91 -0.91
C CYS A 130 22.94 11.18 -2.24
N GLN A 131 22.05 12.17 -2.29
CA GLN A 131 21.36 12.59 -3.51
C GLN A 131 22.34 13.11 -4.58
N GLU A 132 23.35 13.91 -4.21
CA GLU A 132 24.36 14.42 -5.12
C GLU A 132 25.14 13.27 -5.78
N VAL A 133 25.63 12.33 -4.97
CA VAL A 133 26.35 11.16 -5.48
C VAL A 133 25.43 10.33 -6.36
N MET A 134 24.21 10.01 -5.91
CA MET A 134 23.27 9.19 -6.66
C MET A 134 22.98 9.79 -8.06
N ARG A 135 22.78 11.11 -8.17
CA ARG A 135 22.59 11.77 -9.48
C ARG A 135 23.78 11.61 -10.42
N SER A 136 25.00 11.59 -9.88
CA SER A 136 26.24 11.52 -10.68
C SER A 136 26.54 10.12 -11.23
N VAL A 137 25.98 9.06 -10.62
CA VAL A 137 26.41 7.69 -10.93
C VAL A 137 25.78 7.14 -12.21
N TRP A 138 24.60 7.61 -12.58
CA TRP A 138 23.87 7.07 -13.74
C TRP A 138 24.63 7.31 -15.04
N GLU A 139 25.06 8.54 -15.31
CA GLU A 139 25.86 8.88 -16.49
C GLU A 139 27.23 8.19 -16.47
N MET A 140 27.85 8.05 -15.28
CA MET A 140 29.10 7.32 -15.12
C MET A 140 28.94 5.84 -15.50
N MET A 141 27.91 5.17 -14.99
CA MET A 141 27.64 3.76 -15.27
C MET A 141 27.24 3.54 -16.73
N GLU A 142 26.46 4.44 -17.33
CA GLU A 142 26.15 4.43 -18.76
C GLU A 142 27.41 4.51 -19.60
N SER A 143 28.30 5.45 -19.31
CA SER A 143 29.58 5.62 -20.00
C SER A 143 30.48 4.38 -19.89
N LEU A 144 30.58 3.78 -18.71
CA LEU A 144 31.33 2.53 -18.50
C LEU A 144 30.74 1.37 -19.31
N SER A 145 29.41 1.29 -19.42
CA SER A 145 28.73 0.19 -20.11
C SER A 145 28.97 0.15 -21.62
N GLN A 146 29.55 1.21 -22.21
CA GLN A 146 29.83 1.30 -23.66
C GLN A 146 31.02 0.44 -24.10
N THR A 147 31.77 -0.16 -23.18
CA THR A 147 32.93 -0.99 -23.50
C THR A 147 32.90 -2.35 -22.76
N PRO A 148 33.46 -3.42 -23.36
CA PRO A 148 33.58 -4.71 -22.66
C PRO A 148 34.35 -4.62 -21.34
N GLN A 149 35.40 -3.79 -21.29
CA GLN A 149 36.18 -3.58 -20.07
C GLN A 149 35.35 -2.89 -18.99
N GLY A 150 34.55 -1.87 -19.35
CA GLY A 150 33.70 -1.18 -18.38
C GLY A 150 32.52 -2.03 -17.89
N LEU A 151 31.93 -2.88 -18.74
CA LEU A 151 30.96 -3.91 -18.32
C LEU A 151 31.58 -4.91 -17.32
N SER A 152 32.82 -5.33 -17.55
CA SER A 152 33.56 -6.16 -16.59
C SER A 152 33.84 -5.40 -15.28
N THR A 153 34.17 -4.11 -15.36
CA THR A 153 34.37 -3.27 -14.16
C THR A 153 33.07 -3.14 -13.36
N LEU A 154 31.93 -2.89 -14.01
CA LEU A 154 30.63 -2.84 -13.35
C LEU A 154 30.30 -4.17 -12.66
N SER A 155 30.41 -5.27 -13.39
CA SER A 155 30.11 -6.61 -12.88
C SER A 155 30.98 -6.98 -11.66
N GLY A 156 32.28 -6.66 -11.72
CA GLY A 156 33.22 -6.91 -10.63
C GLY A 156 33.00 -6.00 -9.42
N ALA A 157 32.79 -4.69 -9.64
CA ALA A 157 32.61 -3.72 -8.56
C ALA A 157 31.34 -4.00 -7.74
N PHE A 158 30.24 -4.34 -8.43
CA PHE A 158 28.98 -4.75 -7.79
C PHE A 158 28.97 -6.19 -7.28
N GLN A 159 30.02 -6.99 -7.52
CA GLN A 159 30.08 -8.40 -7.14
C GLN A 159 28.86 -9.19 -7.64
N LEU A 160 28.51 -9.03 -8.92
CA LEU A 160 27.33 -9.69 -9.48
C LEU A 160 27.53 -11.20 -9.59
N CYS A 161 26.48 -11.98 -9.32
CA CYS A 161 26.50 -13.43 -9.52
C CYS A 161 26.58 -13.81 -11.00
N SER A 162 26.05 -12.96 -11.88
CA SER A 162 26.16 -13.07 -13.33
C SER A 162 26.57 -11.70 -13.89
N PRO A 163 27.54 -11.64 -14.82
CA PRO A 163 27.97 -10.37 -15.38
C PRO A 163 26.86 -9.71 -16.20
N VAL A 164 26.88 -8.39 -16.26
CA VAL A 164 26.10 -7.63 -17.24
C VAL A 164 26.85 -7.58 -18.56
N GLU A 165 26.18 -7.90 -19.66
CA GLU A 165 26.81 -8.11 -20.97
C GLU A 165 26.53 -6.97 -21.96
N SER A 166 25.64 -6.03 -21.63
CA SER A 166 25.30 -4.90 -22.49
C SER A 166 24.77 -3.70 -21.72
N TRP A 167 24.76 -2.52 -22.36
CA TRP A 167 24.02 -1.35 -21.87
C TRP A 167 22.55 -1.66 -21.61
N GLY A 168 21.92 -2.50 -22.45
CA GLY A 168 20.55 -2.95 -22.24
C GLY A 168 20.36 -3.58 -20.87
N GLU A 169 21.23 -4.51 -20.48
CA GLU A 169 21.18 -5.13 -19.15
C GLU A 169 21.53 -4.16 -18.01
N VAL A 170 22.47 -3.24 -18.21
CA VAL A 170 22.79 -2.21 -17.20
C VAL A 170 21.56 -1.33 -16.93
N SER A 171 20.94 -0.82 -17.99
CA SER A 171 19.78 0.08 -17.91
C SER A 171 18.49 -0.61 -17.47
N SER A 172 18.27 -1.88 -17.86
CA SER A 172 17.03 -2.61 -17.57
C SER A 172 17.09 -3.49 -16.32
N LEU A 173 18.28 -3.78 -15.78
CA LEU A 173 18.44 -4.62 -14.59
C LEU A 173 19.17 -3.88 -13.46
N LEU A 174 20.41 -3.42 -13.71
CA LEU A 174 21.25 -2.88 -12.64
C LEU A 174 20.75 -1.52 -12.14
N PHE A 175 20.30 -0.64 -13.03
CA PHE A 175 19.71 0.64 -12.68
C PHE A 175 18.41 0.46 -11.84
N PRO A 176 17.41 -0.32 -12.31
CA PRO A 176 16.23 -0.68 -11.51
C PRO A 176 16.58 -1.31 -10.17
N TRP A 177 17.59 -2.19 -10.11
CA TRP A 177 18.02 -2.83 -8.86
C TRP A 177 18.46 -1.81 -7.80
N ILE A 178 19.28 -0.82 -8.18
CA ILE A 178 19.72 0.27 -7.27
C ILE A 178 18.53 1.16 -6.87
N SER A 179 17.70 1.60 -7.82
CA SER A 179 16.53 2.44 -7.50
C SER A 179 15.48 1.69 -6.66
N GLY A 180 15.39 0.38 -6.83
CA GLY A 180 14.57 -0.53 -6.03
C GLY A 180 15.04 -0.56 -4.59
N ALA A 181 16.36 -0.69 -4.34
CA ALA A 181 16.91 -0.55 -3.00
C ALA A 181 16.53 0.80 -2.38
N SER A 182 16.72 1.92 -3.08
CA SER A 182 16.30 3.24 -2.55
C SER A 182 14.82 3.28 -2.19
N SER A 183 13.95 2.69 -3.02
CA SER A 183 12.51 2.65 -2.78
C SER A 183 12.16 1.82 -1.54
N PHE A 184 12.74 0.63 -1.41
CA PHE A 184 12.49 -0.25 -0.26
C PHE A 184 13.06 0.30 1.04
N LEU A 185 14.23 0.95 0.99
CA LEU A 185 14.83 1.62 2.15
C LEU A 185 13.94 2.76 2.64
N ALA A 186 13.42 3.61 1.74
CA ALA A 186 12.50 4.69 2.09
C ALA A 186 11.16 4.18 2.66
N MET A 187 10.58 3.14 2.06
CA MET A 187 9.38 2.49 2.62
C MET A 187 9.63 1.88 4.01
N GLY A 188 10.84 1.37 4.21
CA GLY A 188 11.27 0.69 5.43
C GLY A 188 11.94 1.58 6.45
N ASP A 189 11.87 2.91 6.30
CA ASP A 189 12.64 3.87 7.09
C ASP A 189 12.13 4.03 8.54
N TYR A 190 12.13 2.92 9.26
CA TYR A 190 11.59 2.79 10.61
C TYR A 190 12.64 3.16 11.66
N PRO A 191 12.22 3.71 12.81
CA PRO A 191 13.11 4.12 13.90
C PRO A 191 13.74 2.96 14.69
N TYR A 192 13.47 1.72 14.30
CA TYR A 192 13.94 0.50 14.97
C TYR A 192 14.15 -0.63 13.95
N PRO A 193 14.89 -1.70 14.30
CA PRO A 193 15.13 -2.80 13.38
C PRO A 193 13.82 -3.48 12.98
N SER A 194 13.65 -3.73 11.69
CA SER A 194 12.42 -4.32 11.15
C SER A 194 12.72 -5.20 9.95
N SER A 195 11.98 -6.29 9.81
CA SER A 195 12.04 -7.17 8.63
C SER A 195 10.82 -7.02 7.73
N TYR A 196 9.93 -6.05 7.99
CA TYR A 196 8.66 -5.92 7.29
C TYR A 196 8.82 -5.79 5.77
N ILE A 197 9.64 -4.84 5.31
CA ILE A 197 9.85 -4.62 3.88
C ILE A 197 10.63 -5.75 3.22
N THR A 198 11.41 -6.51 3.98
CA THR A 198 12.16 -7.67 3.47
C THR A 198 11.32 -8.96 3.52
N ASN A 199 10.03 -8.85 3.85
CA ASN A 199 9.12 -9.97 4.04
C ASN A 199 9.68 -11.07 4.96
N GLY A 200 10.37 -10.65 6.02
CA GLY A 200 10.98 -11.56 6.99
C GLY A 200 12.34 -12.15 6.57
N GLY A 201 12.90 -11.76 5.43
CA GLY A 201 14.21 -12.27 4.97
C GLY A 201 15.36 -11.88 5.90
N CYS A 202 15.34 -10.66 6.43
CA CYS A 202 16.38 -10.13 7.31
C CYS A 202 15.90 -8.88 8.06
N LEU A 203 16.59 -8.48 9.12
CA LEU A 203 16.33 -7.20 9.79
C LEU A 203 17.10 -6.08 9.10
N LEU A 204 16.38 -5.09 8.58
CA LEU A 204 16.96 -3.80 8.25
C LEU A 204 17.33 -3.07 9.56
N PRO A 205 18.42 -2.29 9.57
CA PRO A 205 18.77 -1.46 10.73
C PRO A 205 17.70 -0.37 10.97
N PRO A 206 17.72 0.32 12.13
CA PRO A 206 16.98 1.57 12.30
C PRO A 206 17.45 2.61 11.28
N TRP A 207 16.52 3.41 10.76
CA TRP A 207 16.79 4.44 9.75
C TRP A 207 17.64 3.89 8.57
N PRO A 208 17.16 2.83 7.89
CA PRO A 208 17.91 2.15 6.86
C PRO A 208 18.27 3.04 5.66
N MET A 209 17.51 4.09 5.35
CA MET A 209 17.93 5.04 4.31
C MET A 209 19.19 5.80 4.73
N ASP A 210 19.25 6.30 5.97
CA ASP A 210 20.44 6.94 6.54
C ASP A 210 21.63 5.98 6.56
N ALA A 211 21.41 4.74 6.99
CA ALA A 211 22.45 3.71 7.04
C ALA A 211 23.03 3.42 5.63
N ALA A 212 22.18 3.36 4.61
CA ALA A 212 22.61 3.19 3.22
C ALA A 212 23.36 4.42 2.70
N CYS A 213 22.82 5.62 2.95
CA CYS A 213 23.42 6.88 2.50
C CYS A 213 24.79 7.14 3.12
N ALA A 214 25.07 6.66 4.34
CA ALA A 214 26.38 6.75 4.97
C ALA A 214 27.51 6.16 4.10
N HIS A 215 27.22 5.12 3.30
CA HIS A 215 28.20 4.55 2.36
C HIS A 215 28.58 5.53 1.24
N LEU A 216 27.61 6.28 0.72
CA LEU A 216 27.83 7.27 -0.35
C LEU A 216 28.46 8.56 0.20
N GLU A 217 28.12 8.93 1.43
CA GLU A 217 28.69 10.10 2.11
C GLU A 217 30.17 9.91 2.45
N ALA A 218 30.60 8.68 2.71
CA ALA A 218 31.99 8.35 3.01
C ALA A 218 32.93 8.43 1.79
N ILE A 219 32.40 8.65 0.58
CA ILE A 219 33.20 8.73 -0.65
C ILE A 219 34.11 9.97 -0.62
N PRO A 220 35.44 9.80 -0.69
CA PRO A 220 36.38 10.93 -0.73
C PRO A 220 36.22 11.78 -2.00
N ASN A 221 36.51 13.08 -1.90
CA ASN A 221 36.56 13.95 -3.07
C ASN A 221 37.59 13.44 -4.10
N GLY A 222 37.18 13.33 -5.36
CA GLY A 222 38.03 12.81 -6.43
C GLY A 222 38.25 11.29 -6.37
N ALA A 223 37.39 10.55 -5.68
CA ALA A 223 37.42 9.09 -5.68
C ALA A 223 37.36 8.52 -7.10
N LYS A 224 38.08 7.41 -7.32
CA LYS A 224 38.05 6.68 -8.59
C LYS A 224 36.67 6.03 -8.79
N PRO A 225 36.23 5.79 -10.05
CA PRO A 225 34.95 5.15 -10.33
C PRO A 225 34.73 3.85 -9.55
N GLU A 226 35.75 3.02 -9.39
CA GLU A 226 35.62 1.74 -8.67
C GLU A 226 35.21 1.91 -7.20
N VAL A 227 35.67 2.98 -6.54
CA VAL A 227 35.29 3.28 -5.15
C VAL A 227 33.83 3.73 -5.08
N VAL A 228 33.38 4.53 -6.05
CA VAL A 228 31.99 4.98 -6.14
C VAL A 228 31.05 3.78 -6.39
N LEU A 229 31.41 2.90 -7.32
CA LEU A 229 30.63 1.70 -7.63
C LEU A 229 30.56 0.72 -6.44
N GLN A 230 31.67 0.56 -5.71
CA GLN A 230 31.66 -0.23 -4.47
C GLN A 230 30.77 0.39 -3.40
N ALA A 231 30.77 1.71 -3.24
CA ALA A 231 29.88 2.40 -2.30
C ALA A 231 28.40 2.25 -2.69
N LEU A 232 28.06 2.27 -3.99
CA LEU A 232 26.70 1.98 -4.47
C LEU A 232 26.30 0.53 -4.20
N ARG A 233 27.23 -0.43 -4.34
CA ARG A 233 26.98 -1.82 -3.95
C ARG A 233 26.65 -1.93 -2.47
N GLU A 234 27.39 -1.27 -1.59
CA GLU A 234 27.10 -1.27 -0.15
C GLU A 234 25.77 -0.55 0.18
N PHE A 235 25.48 0.56 -0.50
CA PHE A 235 24.18 1.24 -0.43
C PHE A 235 23.04 0.27 -0.74
N ALA A 236 23.07 -0.38 -1.91
CA ALA A 236 22.02 -1.34 -2.30
C ALA A 236 22.04 -2.60 -1.42
N GLY A 237 23.23 -2.99 -0.95
CA GLY A 237 23.46 -4.10 -0.03
C GLY A 237 22.82 -3.90 1.34
N THR A 238 22.53 -2.66 1.76
CA THR A 238 21.76 -2.39 2.99
C THR A 238 20.38 -3.06 2.92
N PHE A 239 19.79 -3.15 1.72
CA PHE A 239 18.55 -3.87 1.49
C PHE A 239 18.78 -5.32 1.04
N TYR A 240 19.55 -5.54 -0.04
CA TYR A 240 19.65 -6.86 -0.66
C TYR A 240 20.62 -7.83 0.05
N ASN A 241 21.51 -7.33 0.92
CA ASN A 241 22.46 -8.13 1.71
C ASN A 241 22.51 -7.68 3.18
N CYS A 242 21.35 -7.29 3.71
CA CYS A 242 21.12 -7.01 5.13
C CYS A 242 21.54 -8.15 6.08
N SER A 243 21.52 -9.42 5.62
CA SER A 243 22.02 -10.60 6.35
C SER A 243 23.55 -10.68 6.39
N LYS A 244 24.24 -9.99 5.46
CA LYS A 244 25.71 -9.94 5.31
C LYS A 244 26.34 -11.30 5.01
N ASP A 245 25.60 -12.21 4.40
CA ASP A 245 26.03 -13.58 4.08
C ASP A 245 26.09 -13.89 2.58
N LEU A 246 25.69 -12.94 1.72
CA LEU A 246 25.81 -13.11 0.28
C LEU A 246 27.26 -13.00 -0.20
N SER A 247 27.64 -13.93 -1.07
CA SER A 247 28.95 -13.93 -1.75
C SER A 247 28.95 -13.16 -3.08
N CYS A 248 27.76 -12.94 -3.64
CA CYS A 248 27.52 -12.14 -4.85
C CYS A 248 26.06 -11.63 -4.86
N PHE A 249 25.75 -10.65 -5.70
CA PHE A 249 24.41 -10.09 -5.86
C PHE A 249 23.73 -10.63 -7.13
N ASP A 250 22.58 -11.28 -6.97
CA ASP A 250 21.68 -11.63 -8.08
C ASP A 250 20.68 -10.50 -8.32
N ILE A 251 20.94 -9.68 -9.33
CA ILE A 251 20.11 -8.52 -9.68
C ILE A 251 18.81 -8.90 -10.41
N LYS A 252 18.60 -10.18 -10.72
CA LYS A 252 17.33 -10.74 -11.22
C LYS A 252 16.53 -11.42 -10.09
N GLY A 253 17.15 -11.62 -8.93
CA GLY A 253 16.57 -12.29 -7.78
C GLY A 253 15.77 -11.36 -6.86
N SER A 254 15.32 -11.93 -5.75
CA SER A 254 14.64 -11.22 -4.66
C SER A 254 15.21 -11.65 -3.31
N VAL A 255 14.91 -10.91 -2.24
CA VAL A 255 15.37 -11.20 -0.87
C VAL A 255 14.93 -12.57 -0.36
N ASN A 256 13.84 -13.12 -0.91
CA ASN A 256 13.41 -14.52 -0.67
C ASN A 256 12.39 -14.97 -1.74
N ASN A 257 12.10 -16.27 -1.78
CA ASN A 257 11.17 -16.87 -2.74
C ASN A 257 9.73 -16.39 -2.59
N GLN A 258 9.28 -16.07 -1.37
CA GLN A 258 7.91 -15.61 -1.15
C GLN A 258 7.71 -14.25 -1.80
N THR A 259 8.65 -13.31 -1.62
CA THR A 259 8.63 -11.99 -2.27
C THR A 259 8.61 -12.11 -3.80
N LEU A 260 9.35 -13.07 -4.37
CA LEU A 260 9.31 -13.32 -5.82
C LEU A 260 7.92 -13.78 -6.29
N LEU A 261 7.30 -14.73 -5.58
CA LEU A 261 5.96 -15.23 -5.92
C LEU A 261 4.89 -14.15 -5.78
N ASP A 262 4.93 -13.38 -4.68
CA ASP A 262 4.03 -12.26 -4.46
C ASP A 262 4.20 -11.20 -5.54
N GLY A 263 5.44 -10.95 -5.99
CA GLY A 263 5.75 -10.05 -7.10
C GLY A 263 5.03 -10.41 -8.40
N LEU A 264 4.92 -11.71 -8.74
CA LEU A 264 4.17 -12.16 -9.91
C LEU A 264 2.67 -11.88 -9.80
N LEU A 265 2.09 -12.03 -8.60
CA LEU A 265 0.68 -11.74 -8.36
C LEU A 265 0.40 -10.23 -8.41
N TRP A 266 1.31 -9.41 -7.88
CA TRP A 266 1.24 -7.95 -7.98
C TRP A 266 1.40 -7.47 -9.42
N ASP A 267 2.30 -8.06 -10.20
CA ASP A 267 2.50 -7.74 -11.61
C ASP A 267 1.20 -8.00 -12.41
N TYR A 268 0.54 -9.13 -12.16
CA TYR A 268 -0.77 -9.39 -12.73
C TYR A 268 -1.83 -8.37 -12.29
N LEU A 269 -1.94 -8.06 -11.00
CA LEU A 269 -2.92 -7.07 -10.50
C LEU A 269 -2.69 -5.68 -11.12
N TRP A 270 -1.44 -5.26 -11.26
CA TRP A 270 -1.06 -4.00 -11.91
C TRP A 270 -1.46 -3.98 -13.38
N CYS A 271 -1.22 -5.08 -14.10
CA CYS A 271 -1.63 -5.25 -15.50
C CYS A 271 -3.16 -5.36 -15.67
N ALA A 272 -3.87 -5.92 -14.70
CA ALA A 272 -5.29 -6.19 -14.84
C ALA A 272 -6.17 -5.02 -14.39
N GLU A 273 -5.85 -4.35 -13.27
CA GLU A 273 -6.81 -3.47 -12.58
C GLU A 273 -6.22 -2.21 -11.96
N ILE A 274 -5.03 -2.31 -11.35
CA ILE A 274 -4.46 -1.23 -10.53
C ILE A 274 -3.23 -0.63 -11.18
N THR A 275 -3.35 -0.26 -12.46
CA THR A 275 -2.26 0.35 -13.24
C THR A 275 -1.92 1.76 -12.71
N GLN A 276 -0.92 1.82 -11.84
CA GLN A 276 -0.39 3.06 -11.28
C GLN A 276 0.83 3.53 -12.11
N PRO A 277 0.83 4.76 -12.65
CA PRO A 277 1.96 5.23 -13.45
C PRO A 277 3.09 5.75 -12.55
N PHE A 278 4.30 5.26 -12.78
CA PHE A 278 5.51 5.76 -12.11
C PHE A 278 6.51 6.28 -13.13
N ALA A 279 7.15 7.39 -12.82
CA ALA A 279 8.19 7.96 -13.65
C ALA A 279 9.35 8.49 -12.81
N GLN A 280 10.55 8.39 -13.35
CA GLN A 280 11.74 9.11 -12.87
C GLN A 280 12.07 10.19 -13.89
N ASN A 281 12.56 11.35 -13.44
CA ASN A 281 12.84 12.47 -14.33
C ASN A 281 14.22 13.12 -14.14
N GLY A 282 14.97 12.73 -13.11
CA GLY A 282 16.31 13.27 -12.82
C GLY A 282 16.37 14.77 -12.50
N ARG A 283 15.20 15.40 -12.26
CA ARG A 283 15.06 16.82 -11.90
C ARG A 283 14.50 16.97 -10.48
N THR A 284 13.32 16.40 -10.23
CA THR A 284 12.69 16.37 -8.90
C THR A 284 13.12 15.16 -8.08
N ASP A 285 13.75 14.18 -8.73
CA ASP A 285 14.31 13.00 -8.11
C ASP A 285 15.82 12.85 -8.37
N MET A 286 16.47 11.90 -7.71
CA MET A 286 17.90 11.61 -7.84
C MET A 286 18.24 10.51 -8.85
N PHE A 287 17.27 10.06 -9.65
CA PHE A 287 17.40 8.92 -10.55
C PHE A 287 17.63 9.34 -12.01
N TRP A 288 17.81 8.37 -12.91
CA TRP A 288 17.90 8.65 -14.34
C TRP A 288 16.50 8.93 -14.92
N PRO A 289 16.37 9.67 -16.03
CA PRO A 289 15.08 9.85 -16.67
C PRO A 289 14.51 8.52 -17.18
N LEU A 290 13.35 8.14 -16.65
CA LEU A 290 12.57 6.98 -17.05
C LEU A 290 11.09 7.39 -17.07
N PRO A 291 10.60 7.99 -18.17
CA PRO A 291 9.22 8.40 -18.28
C PRO A 291 8.29 7.19 -18.32
N PHE A 292 7.09 7.32 -17.77
CA PHE A 292 6.07 6.28 -17.88
C PHE A 292 5.60 6.14 -19.34
N ASN A 293 5.71 4.93 -19.88
CA ASN A 293 5.26 4.62 -21.24
C ASN A 293 4.10 3.61 -21.19
N LEU A 294 2.89 4.13 -21.42
CA LEU A 294 1.67 3.32 -21.36
C LEU A 294 1.62 2.25 -22.45
N SER A 295 2.05 2.56 -23.68
CA SER A 295 2.01 1.62 -24.80
C SER A 295 3.01 0.47 -24.63
N GLU A 296 4.18 0.74 -24.07
CA GLU A 296 5.15 -0.31 -23.72
C GLU A 296 4.62 -1.22 -22.62
N SER A 297 4.01 -0.61 -21.60
CA SER A 297 3.37 -1.35 -20.51
C SER A 297 2.23 -2.23 -21.01
N GLU A 298 1.42 -1.74 -21.96
CA GLU A 298 0.33 -2.50 -22.56
C GLU A 298 0.85 -3.73 -23.33
N ALA A 299 1.92 -3.55 -24.11
CA ALA A 299 2.57 -4.65 -24.83
C ALA A 299 3.16 -5.69 -23.86
N ALA A 300 3.82 -5.24 -22.79
CA ALA A 300 4.40 -6.12 -21.77
C ALA A 300 3.33 -6.92 -21.03
N CYS A 301 2.24 -6.28 -20.59
CA CYS A 301 1.12 -6.96 -19.93
C CYS A 301 0.41 -7.97 -20.84
N ALA A 302 0.23 -7.63 -22.12
CA ALA A 302 -0.32 -8.56 -23.10
C ALA A 302 0.61 -9.77 -23.31
N GLN A 303 1.92 -9.56 -23.32
CA GLN A 303 2.91 -10.63 -23.48
C GLN A 303 2.99 -11.55 -22.25
N SER A 304 3.09 -10.98 -21.05
CA SER A 304 3.29 -11.74 -19.81
C SER A 304 2.03 -12.45 -19.34
N TRP A 305 0.87 -11.81 -19.47
CA TRP A 305 -0.37 -12.25 -18.82
C TRP A 305 -1.55 -12.46 -19.79
N GLY A 306 -1.41 -12.05 -21.05
CA GLY A 306 -2.51 -12.14 -22.03
C GLY A 306 -3.68 -11.22 -21.69
N VAL A 307 -3.45 -10.15 -20.91
CA VAL A 307 -4.46 -9.16 -20.54
C VAL A 307 -4.20 -7.82 -21.22
N ALA A 308 -5.28 -7.11 -21.55
CA ALA A 308 -5.19 -5.71 -21.96
C ALA A 308 -5.21 -4.81 -20.73
N LEU A 309 -4.33 -3.80 -20.70
CA LEU A 309 -4.33 -2.80 -19.64
C LEU A 309 -5.67 -2.07 -19.59
N ARG A 310 -6.12 -1.74 -18.37
CA ARG A 310 -7.29 -0.91 -18.13
C ARG A 310 -6.91 0.29 -17.24
N PRO A 311 -6.20 1.30 -17.77
CA PRO A 311 -5.49 2.29 -16.94
C PRO A 311 -6.39 3.12 -16.03
N GLU A 312 -7.62 3.40 -16.48
CA GLU A 312 -8.60 4.19 -15.73
C GLU A 312 -9.53 3.31 -14.86
N TRP A 313 -9.38 1.97 -14.89
CA TRP A 313 -10.35 1.06 -14.28
C TRP A 313 -10.49 1.28 -12.77
N ALA A 314 -9.39 1.43 -12.04
CA ALA A 314 -9.44 1.72 -10.60
C ALA A 314 -10.24 3.00 -10.29
N THR A 315 -10.09 4.07 -11.09
CA THR A 315 -10.85 5.31 -10.90
C THR A 315 -12.30 5.17 -11.37
N VAL A 316 -12.59 4.38 -12.40
CA VAL A 316 -13.97 4.06 -12.83
C VAL A 316 -14.69 3.26 -11.74
N GLU A 317 -14.05 2.19 -11.24
CA GLU A 317 -14.65 1.28 -10.28
C GLU A 317 -14.77 1.94 -8.91
N PHE A 318 -13.69 2.53 -8.38
CA PHE A 318 -13.68 3.07 -7.02
C PHE A 318 -13.95 4.59 -6.95
N GLY A 319 -14.10 5.26 -8.09
CA GLY A 319 -14.61 6.63 -8.19
C GLY A 319 -13.67 7.75 -7.72
N GLY A 320 -12.45 7.42 -7.30
CA GLY A 320 -11.38 8.37 -7.01
C GLY A 320 -11.72 9.42 -5.95
N ARG A 321 -11.11 10.61 -6.05
CA ARG A 321 -11.46 11.77 -5.20
C ARG A 321 -12.95 12.10 -5.19
N ARG A 322 -13.67 11.88 -6.30
CA ARG A 322 -15.10 12.22 -6.42
C ARG A 322 -15.95 11.36 -5.49
N ALA A 323 -15.70 10.06 -5.47
CA ALA A 323 -16.41 9.14 -4.58
C ALA A 323 -16.00 9.34 -3.12
N LEU A 324 -14.72 9.58 -2.85
CA LEU A 324 -14.26 9.85 -1.48
C LEU A 324 -14.88 11.10 -0.86
N ARG A 325 -15.17 12.15 -1.65
CA ARG A 325 -15.92 13.33 -1.15
C ARG A 325 -17.37 13.03 -0.74
N GLN A 326 -17.93 11.91 -1.20
CA GLN A 326 -19.28 11.45 -0.87
C GLN A 326 -19.26 10.30 0.15
N ALA A 327 -18.08 9.79 0.48
CA ALA A 327 -17.90 8.71 1.44
C ALA A 327 -18.04 9.24 2.88
N SER A 328 -18.01 8.31 3.83
CA SER A 328 -18.02 8.61 5.26
C SER A 328 -17.21 7.60 6.04
N ASN A 329 -16.69 8.05 7.17
CA ASN A 329 -16.03 7.26 8.20
C ASN A 329 -14.78 6.55 7.66
N ILE A 330 -13.90 7.31 7.02
CA ILE A 330 -12.60 6.82 6.55
C ILE A 330 -11.52 7.76 7.08
N LEU A 331 -10.56 7.21 7.82
CA LEU A 331 -9.35 7.92 8.22
C LEU A 331 -8.17 7.43 7.39
N PHE A 332 -7.62 8.32 6.58
CA PHE A 332 -6.38 8.08 5.86
C PHE A 332 -5.19 8.55 6.68
N THR A 333 -4.20 7.70 6.88
CA THR A 333 -2.91 8.10 7.47
C THR A 333 -1.81 7.91 6.45
N ASN A 334 -0.81 8.78 6.42
CA ASN A 334 0.35 8.64 5.53
C ASN A 334 1.63 8.99 6.29
N GLY A 335 2.67 8.17 6.15
CA GLY A 335 3.99 8.51 6.64
C GLY A 335 4.59 9.68 5.87
N GLN A 336 5.30 10.58 6.55
CA GLN A 336 6.04 11.65 5.87
C GLN A 336 7.20 11.11 5.03
N LEU A 337 7.84 10.01 5.43
CA LEU A 337 8.97 9.42 4.69
C LEU A 337 8.50 8.43 3.62
N ASP A 338 7.25 7.97 3.73
CA ASP A 338 6.67 6.99 2.82
C ASP A 338 6.47 7.54 1.39
N PRO A 339 7.11 6.95 0.36
CA PRO A 339 6.92 7.39 -1.02
C PRO A 339 5.50 7.19 -1.54
N TRP A 340 4.73 6.25 -0.97
CA TRP A 340 3.34 6.03 -1.34
C TRP A 340 2.41 7.18 -0.96
N LYS A 341 2.82 8.08 -0.05
CA LYS A 341 2.05 9.29 0.28
C LYS A 341 1.78 10.18 -0.94
N ALA A 342 2.60 10.09 -1.99
CA ALA A 342 2.39 10.81 -3.23
C ALA A 342 1.05 10.48 -3.90
N GLY A 343 0.60 9.24 -3.77
CA GLY A 343 -0.70 8.74 -4.24
C GLY A 343 -1.80 8.74 -3.17
N GLY A 344 -1.50 9.16 -1.95
CA GLY A 344 -2.42 9.09 -0.81
C GLY A 344 -3.33 10.31 -0.66
N VAL A 345 -4.36 10.17 0.19
CA VAL A 345 -5.17 11.31 0.67
C VAL A 345 -4.39 12.01 1.79
N ARG A 346 -3.90 13.24 1.52
CA ARG A 346 -3.07 14.01 2.47
C ARG A 346 -3.81 15.16 3.16
N GLU A 347 -5.03 15.46 2.71
CA GLU A 347 -5.90 16.50 3.24
C GLU A 347 -7.32 15.93 3.34
N SER A 348 -8.07 16.29 4.38
CA SER A 348 -9.43 15.82 4.58
C SER A 348 -10.32 16.20 3.39
N LEU A 349 -11.07 15.22 2.86
CA LEU A 349 -11.89 15.38 1.66
C LEU A 349 -13.37 15.61 1.96
N ALA A 350 -13.83 15.19 3.14
CA ALA A 350 -15.21 15.35 3.60
C ALA A 350 -15.25 15.37 5.15
N PRO A 351 -16.37 15.74 5.80
CA PRO A 351 -16.45 15.87 7.26
C PRO A 351 -16.04 14.62 8.07
N SER A 352 -16.23 13.42 7.54
CA SER A 352 -15.74 12.16 8.15
C SER A 352 -14.84 11.35 7.22
N VAL A 353 -14.23 12.02 6.23
CA VAL A 353 -13.17 11.46 5.38
C VAL A 353 -11.93 12.30 5.59
N GLU A 354 -11.15 11.90 6.59
CA GLU A 354 -10.09 12.69 7.19
C GLU A 354 -8.71 12.17 6.82
N ALA A 355 -7.69 13.03 6.93
CA ALA A 355 -6.32 12.69 6.59
C ALA A 355 -5.34 13.15 7.66
N ILE A 356 -4.36 12.30 7.99
CA ILE A 356 -3.24 12.61 8.89
C ILE A 356 -1.93 12.27 8.18
N VAL A 357 -1.03 13.25 8.07
CA VAL A 357 0.37 13.01 7.68
C VAL A 357 1.20 12.89 8.95
N ILE A 358 1.93 11.78 9.10
CA ILE A 358 2.67 11.42 10.30
C ILE A 358 4.15 11.77 10.08
N GLU A 359 4.64 12.80 10.77
CA GLU A 359 6.04 13.21 10.68
C GLU A 359 6.99 12.07 11.11
N LYS A 360 8.14 11.94 10.43
CA LYS A 360 9.15 10.91 10.70
C LYS A 360 8.62 9.46 10.73
N ALA A 361 7.60 9.18 9.93
CA ALA A 361 7.07 7.84 9.76
C ALA A 361 7.23 7.39 8.32
N ALA A 362 7.71 6.16 8.13
CA ALA A 362 7.73 5.46 6.85
C ALA A 362 6.39 4.72 6.61
N HIS A 363 6.41 3.66 5.81
CA HIS A 363 5.20 2.99 5.33
C HIS A 363 4.35 2.42 6.49
N HIS A 364 3.16 2.98 6.68
CA HIS A 364 2.15 2.63 7.71
C HIS A 364 2.73 2.26 9.11
N LEU A 365 3.71 3.03 9.60
CA LEU A 365 4.33 2.83 10.93
C LEU A 365 3.31 2.88 12.09
N ASP A 366 2.21 3.59 11.90
CA ASP A 366 1.07 3.66 12.80
C ASP A 366 0.39 2.29 13.04
N LEU A 367 0.45 1.36 12.08
CA LEU A 367 -0.09 0.01 12.27
C LEU A 367 0.83 -0.92 13.05
N MET A 368 2.12 -0.62 13.14
CA MET A 368 3.13 -1.45 13.82
C MET A 368 2.85 -1.56 15.33
N PHE A 369 3.46 -2.56 15.98
CA PHE A 369 3.48 -2.66 17.44
C PHE A 369 4.17 -1.46 18.07
N SER A 370 3.67 -1.04 19.23
CA SER A 370 4.25 0.05 20.00
C SER A 370 5.69 -0.25 20.37
N ASN A 371 6.56 0.74 20.17
CA ASN A 371 7.98 0.65 20.41
C ASN A 371 8.46 1.89 21.19
N PRO A 372 9.40 1.77 22.16
CA PRO A 372 9.97 2.92 22.85
C PRO A 372 10.61 3.98 21.95
N LEU A 373 10.98 3.61 20.72
CA LEU A 373 11.57 4.50 19.72
C LEU A 373 10.53 5.11 18.76
N ASP A 374 9.23 4.87 18.97
CA ASP A 374 8.19 5.49 18.17
C ASP A 374 8.24 7.04 18.29
N PRO A 375 8.23 7.76 17.17
CA PRO A 375 8.12 9.21 17.17
C PRO A 375 6.83 9.66 17.88
N PRO A 376 6.84 10.81 18.58
CA PRO A 376 5.63 11.36 19.21
C PRO A 376 4.45 11.54 18.25
N SER A 377 4.72 11.84 16.97
CA SER A 377 3.73 11.95 15.89
C SER A 377 2.98 10.63 15.65
N VAL A 378 3.66 9.49 15.71
CA VAL A 378 3.04 8.16 15.56
C VAL A 378 2.11 7.87 16.72
N LEU A 379 2.53 8.19 17.96
CA LEU A 379 1.68 8.02 19.14
C LEU A 379 0.41 8.87 19.06
N GLN A 380 0.52 10.11 18.57
CA GLN A 380 -0.63 10.99 18.33
C GLN A 380 -1.55 10.43 17.24
N ALA A 381 -0.99 9.93 16.13
CA ALA A 381 -1.77 9.31 15.07
C ALA A 381 -2.54 8.07 15.55
N ARG A 382 -1.91 7.18 16.33
CA ARG A 382 -2.57 6.01 16.92
C ARG A 382 -3.68 6.39 17.89
N ALA A 383 -3.47 7.44 18.70
CA ALA A 383 -4.51 7.97 19.58
C ALA A 383 -5.70 8.53 18.77
N ALA A 384 -5.44 9.24 17.68
CA ALA A 384 -6.47 9.74 16.78
C ALA A 384 -7.23 8.59 16.10
N GLN A 385 -6.53 7.56 15.58
CA GLN A 385 -7.16 6.37 15.00
C GLN A 385 -8.09 5.68 16.00
N LEU A 386 -7.63 5.46 17.23
CA LEU A 386 -8.46 4.87 18.27
C LEU A 386 -9.69 5.73 18.60
N ALA A 387 -9.56 7.05 18.61
CA ALA A 387 -10.68 7.96 18.84
C ALA A 387 -11.74 7.83 17.73
N HIS A 388 -11.33 7.78 16.47
CA HIS A 388 -12.25 7.57 15.33
C HIS A 388 -12.94 6.21 15.40
N ILE A 389 -12.20 5.14 15.71
CA ILE A 389 -12.78 3.80 15.89
C ILE A 389 -13.88 3.84 16.97
N LYS A 390 -13.60 4.46 18.12
CA LYS A 390 -14.59 4.60 19.22
C LYS A 390 -15.80 5.43 18.80
N GLN A 391 -15.58 6.50 18.05
CA GLN A 391 -16.64 7.34 17.53
C GLN A 391 -17.58 6.54 16.60
N TRP A 392 -17.03 5.84 15.60
CA TRP A 392 -17.84 5.06 14.66
C TRP A 392 -18.62 3.92 15.35
N ILE A 393 -18.02 3.29 16.36
CA ILE A 393 -18.69 2.30 17.21
C ILE A 393 -19.91 2.92 17.93
N GLU A 394 -19.77 4.12 18.49
CA GLU A 394 -20.87 4.78 19.20
C GLU A 394 -21.96 5.30 18.24
N GLU A 395 -21.57 5.88 17.10
CA GLU A 395 -22.49 6.30 16.04
C GLU A 395 -23.39 5.14 15.57
N LYS A 396 -22.79 3.97 15.33
CA LYS A 396 -23.54 2.76 14.96
C LYS A 396 -24.52 2.34 16.07
N LYS A 397 -24.06 2.29 17.32
CA LYS A 397 -24.94 1.96 18.47
C LYS A 397 -26.08 2.96 18.66
N GLN A 398 -25.85 4.24 18.37
CA GLN A 398 -26.89 5.26 18.43
C GLN A 398 -27.91 5.10 17.30
N SER A 399 -27.44 4.90 16.05
CA SER A 399 -28.29 4.63 14.89
C SER A 399 -29.25 3.45 15.12
N GLU A 400 -28.76 2.35 15.70
CA GLU A 400 -29.60 1.19 16.01
C GLU A 400 -30.66 1.49 17.08
N ARG A 401 -30.29 2.23 18.15
CA ARG A 401 -31.24 2.65 19.19
C ARG A 401 -32.35 3.55 18.63
N GLU A 402 -32.00 4.49 17.77
CA GLU A 402 -32.96 5.38 17.11
C GLU A 402 -33.87 4.62 16.12
N GLY A 403 -33.32 3.68 15.36
CA GLY A 403 -34.06 2.82 14.45
C GLY A 403 -35.10 1.95 15.18
N GLN A 404 -34.71 1.35 16.31
CA GLN A 404 -35.61 0.57 17.17
C GLN A 404 -36.71 1.44 17.80
N GLY A 405 -36.38 2.66 18.24
CA GLY A 405 -37.36 3.62 18.77
C GLY A 405 -38.44 3.98 17.74
N ARG A 406 -38.03 4.28 16.49
CA ARG A 406 -38.96 4.57 15.39
C ARG A 406 -39.83 3.38 15.00
N ALA A 407 -39.29 2.16 15.04
CA ALA A 407 -40.06 0.94 14.77
C ALA A 407 -41.13 0.69 15.85
N LEU A 408 -40.83 0.99 17.12
CA LEU A 408 -41.78 0.88 18.23
C LEU A 408 -42.88 1.96 18.17
N GLU A 409 -42.53 3.19 17.77
CA GLU A 409 -43.52 4.27 17.58
C GLU A 409 -44.44 4.01 16.37
N GLY A 410 -43.92 3.40 15.29
CA GLY A 410 -44.71 3.02 14.11
C GLY A 410 -45.73 1.90 14.35
N LEU A 411 -45.53 1.07 15.38
CA LEU A 411 -46.49 0.04 15.81
C LEU A 411 -47.59 0.59 16.74
N GLY A 412 -47.54 1.88 17.10
CA GLY A 412 -48.47 2.59 17.98
C GLY A 412 -49.65 3.31 17.29
N GLY A 413 -50.02 2.95 16.06
CA GLY A 413 -51.18 3.51 15.33
C GLY A 413 -52.55 2.93 15.80
N PRO A 414 -53.67 3.67 15.67
CA PRO A 414 -54.74 3.72 16.67
C PRO A 414 -55.57 2.43 16.78
N ARG A 415 -55.84 2.04 18.04
CA ARG A 415 -56.91 1.08 18.39
C ARG A 415 -58.23 1.58 17.81
N LEU A 416 -58.77 0.86 16.83
CA LEU A 416 -60.16 0.99 16.38
C LEU A 416 -61.10 0.72 17.56
N GLY A 417 -61.48 1.79 18.25
CA GLY A 417 -62.57 1.80 19.21
C GLY A 417 -63.88 1.57 18.48
N ARG A 418 -64.65 0.59 18.97
CA ARG A 418 -66.02 0.30 18.56
C ARG A 418 -66.88 1.57 18.58
N GLY A 419 -67.44 1.93 17.43
CA GLY A 419 -68.57 2.86 17.31
C GLY A 419 -69.74 2.12 16.68
N LEU A 420 -70.77 1.86 17.47
CA LEU A 420 -72.07 1.34 17.04
C LEU A 420 -72.71 2.30 16.02
N GLY A 421 -73.08 1.78 14.86
CA GLY A 421 -73.87 2.50 13.86
C GLY A 421 -74.83 1.54 13.18
N GLN A 422 -76.09 1.54 13.60
CA GLN A 422 -77.20 0.94 12.86
C GLN A 422 -77.33 1.65 11.52
N GLY A 423 -77.31 0.90 10.42
CA GLY A 423 -77.58 1.41 9.08
C GLY A 423 -78.09 0.30 8.18
N ARG A 424 -79.42 0.26 8.00
CA ARG A 424 -80.12 -0.54 6.98
C ARG A 424 -79.54 -0.26 5.60
N VAL A 425 -79.31 -1.30 4.81
CA VAL A 425 -79.23 -1.20 3.35
C VAL A 425 -80.17 -2.24 2.76
N GLU A 426 -81.14 -1.73 2.00
CA GLU A 426 -82.14 -2.45 1.22
C GLU A 426 -81.52 -3.14 0.00
N LYS A 427 -82.14 -4.26 -0.42
CA LYS A 427 -81.90 -4.95 -1.68
C LYS A 427 -82.64 -4.25 -2.83
N SER A 428 -82.00 -4.17 -3.99
CA SER A 428 -82.51 -4.17 -5.39
C SER A 428 -81.65 -3.19 -6.22
N LEU A 429 -81.07 -3.50 -7.37
CA LEU A 429 -81.26 -4.51 -8.42
C LEU A 429 -79.90 -4.87 -9.03
#